data_AF-A0A1T4QA93-F1
#
_entry.id   AF-A0A1T4QA93-F1
#
_cell.length_a   1.000
_cell.length_b   1.000
_cell.length_c   1.000
_cell.angle_alpha   90.00
_cell.angle_beta   90.00
_cell.angle_gamma   90.00
#
_symmetry.space_group_name_H-M   'P 1'
#
loop_
_entity.id
_entity.type
_entity.pdbx_description
1 polymer ?
#
loop_
_entity_poly.entity_id
_entity_poly.type
_entity_poly.pdbx_seq_one_letter_code
_entity_poly.pdbx_strand_id
1 'polypeptide(L)'
;METINTNEALGQLCQQVKQFLNEKKYSECEAIIRNAMQSYPHAPQPHNLLGLLLEDSGEHPIAMKHFRAAWALDPSYLPARVNLEIYGTFSKCHTRAFDENDCIENKRIRKKYSLI
;
A
#
# COMPACT_ATOMS: atom_id res chain seq x y z
N MET A 1 22.40 11.79 -4.92
CA MET A 1 21.50 12.94 -4.70
C MET A 1 20.08 12.70 -5.25
N GLU A 2 19.85 11.72 -6.14
CA GLU A 2 18.51 11.40 -6.68
C GLU A 2 17.54 10.72 -5.70
N THR A 3 18.05 9.95 -4.73
CA THR A 3 17.22 9.13 -3.81
C THR A 3 16.36 9.92 -2.83
N ILE A 4 16.74 11.14 -2.49
CA ILE A 4 15.97 11.99 -1.56
C ILE A 4 14.69 12.48 -2.24
N ASN A 5 14.78 12.85 -3.53
CA ASN A 5 13.65 13.35 -4.30
C ASN A 5 12.64 12.23 -4.62
N THR A 6 13.13 11.01 -4.90
CA THR A 6 12.24 9.85 -5.17
C THR A 6 11.45 9.43 -3.93
N ASN A 7 12.09 9.41 -2.76
CA ASN A 7 11.42 9.01 -1.52
C ASN A 7 10.35 10.02 -1.09
N GLU A 8 10.63 11.32 -1.27
CA GLU A 8 9.65 12.36 -1.01
C GLU A 8 8.46 12.27 -1.98
N ALA A 9 8.71 12.11 -3.28
CA ALA A 9 7.67 11.96 -4.29
C ALA A 9 6.78 10.73 -4.05
N LEU A 10 7.37 9.59 -3.67
CA LEU A 10 6.65 8.36 -3.35
C LEU A 10 5.88 8.50 -2.02
N GLY A 11 6.40 9.25 -1.06
CA GLY A 11 5.67 9.62 0.16
C GLY A 11 4.43 10.47 -0.14
N GLN A 12 4.57 11.49 -1.00
CA GLN A 12 3.46 12.32 -1.46
C GLN A 12 2.41 11.50 -2.22
N LEU A 13 2.84 10.57 -3.07
CA LEU A 13 1.97 9.64 -3.78
C LEU A 13 1.10 8.82 -2.80
N CYS A 14 1.70 8.27 -1.73
CA CYS A 14 0.96 7.53 -0.72
C CYS A 14 -0.15 8.38 -0.08
N GLN A 15 0.14 9.65 0.24
CA GLN A 15 -0.83 10.57 0.83
C GLN A 15 -1.96 10.93 -0.14
N GLN A 16 -1.64 11.19 -1.41
CA GLN A 16 -2.64 11.49 -2.44
C GLN A 16 -3.56 10.30 -2.71
N VAL A 17 -3.01 9.08 -2.81
CA VAL A 17 -3.82 7.87 -2.98
C VAL A 17 -4.74 7.65 -1.77
N LYS A 18 -4.23 7.85 -0.55
CA LYS A 18 -5.04 7.78 0.67
C LYS A 18 -6.23 8.74 0.61
N GLN A 19 -6.01 9.98 0.15
CA GLN A 19 -7.08 10.95 -0.05
C GLN A 19 -8.08 10.52 -1.14
N PHE A 20 -7.61 10.09 -2.31
CA PHE A 20 -8.49 9.68 -3.40
C PHE A 20 -9.37 8.48 -3.04
N LEU A 21 -8.84 7.50 -2.30
CA LEU A 21 -9.64 6.36 -1.83
C LEU A 21 -10.70 6.79 -0.80
N ASN A 22 -10.38 7.73 0.09
CA ASN A 22 -11.38 8.28 1.02
C ASN A 22 -12.49 9.03 0.28
N GLU A 23 -12.16 9.72 -0.81
CA GLU A 23 -13.10 10.42 -1.69
C GLU A 23 -13.79 9.50 -2.71
N LYS A 24 -13.43 8.21 -2.77
CA LYS A 24 -13.90 7.22 -3.75
C LYS A 24 -13.64 7.60 -5.21
N LYS A 25 -12.59 8.39 -5.47
CA LYS A 25 -12.16 8.81 -6.82
C LYS A 25 -11.25 7.77 -7.45
N TYR A 26 -11.82 6.62 -7.81
CA TYR A 26 -11.05 5.46 -8.27
C TYR A 26 -10.30 5.69 -9.59
N SER A 27 -10.91 6.39 -10.55
CA SER A 27 -10.29 6.67 -11.86
C SER A 27 -9.06 7.58 -11.76
N GLU A 28 -9.17 8.67 -10.99
CA GLU A 28 -8.06 9.60 -10.73
C GLU A 28 -6.93 8.90 -9.94
N CYS A 29 -7.31 8.09 -8.95
CA CYS A 29 -6.39 7.27 -8.17
C CYS A 29 -5.60 6.29 -9.05
N GLU A 30 -6.28 5.59 -9.96
CA GLU A 30 -5.63 4.66 -10.88
C GLU A 30 -4.64 5.38 -11.81
N ALA A 31 -5.04 6.54 -12.35
CA ALA A 31 -4.20 7.31 -13.27
C ALA A 31 -2.89 7.76 -12.60
N ILE A 32 -2.96 8.27 -11.38
CA ILE A 32 -1.76 8.73 -10.67
C ILE A 32 -0.84 7.56 -10.28
N ILE A 33 -1.41 6.42 -9.88
CA ILE A 33 -0.64 5.22 -9.56
C ILE A 33 0.05 4.68 -10.81
N ARG A 34 -0.65 4.62 -11.96
CA ARG A 34 -0.07 4.16 -13.23
C ARG A 34 1.08 5.06 -13.71
N ASN A 35 0.94 6.38 -13.55
CA ASN A 35 2.02 7.32 -13.85
C ASN A 35 3.23 7.07 -12.94
N ALA A 36 3.01 6.83 -11.64
CA ALA A 36 4.09 6.49 -10.72
C ALA A 36 4.76 5.16 -11.05
N MET A 37 4.03 4.15 -11.52
CA MET A 37 4.62 2.89 -12.00
C MET A 37 5.54 3.09 -13.21
N GLN A 38 5.23 4.05 -14.09
CA GLN A 38 6.07 4.37 -15.24
C GLN A 38 7.32 5.15 -14.82
N SER A 39 7.17 6.14 -13.93
CA SER A 39 8.27 6.97 -13.45
C SER A 39 9.22 6.23 -12.49
N TYR A 40 8.68 5.28 -11.72
CA TYR A 40 9.39 4.55 -10.67
C TYR A 40 9.17 3.04 -10.80
N PRO A 41 9.65 2.40 -11.88
CA PRO A 41 9.38 0.99 -12.17
C PRO A 41 9.97 0.01 -11.15
N HIS A 42 10.96 0.45 -10.36
CA HIS A 42 11.61 -0.35 -9.32
C HIS A 42 11.08 -0.05 -7.91
N ALA A 43 10.17 0.91 -7.77
CA ALA A 43 9.60 1.27 -6.48
C ALA A 43 8.48 0.28 -6.10
N PRO A 44 8.46 -0.24 -4.86
CA PRO A 44 7.38 -1.12 -4.40
C PRO A 44 6.06 -0.37 -4.14
N GLN A 45 6.12 0.93 -3.83
CA GLN A 45 4.97 1.74 -3.39
C GLN A 45 3.84 1.74 -4.44
N PRO A 46 4.07 2.01 -5.75
CA PRO A 46 2.99 2.05 -6.73
C PRO A 46 2.25 0.71 -6.86
N HIS A 47 2.96 -0.42 -6.77
CA HIS A 47 2.33 -1.74 -6.75
C HIS A 47 1.49 -1.95 -5.48
N ASN A 48 1.99 -1.56 -4.31
CA ASN A 48 1.21 -1.64 -3.07
C ASN A 48 -0.06 -0.78 -3.12
N LEU A 49 0.05 0.45 -3.62
CA LEU A 49 -1.08 1.38 -3.75
C LEU A 49 -2.13 0.89 -4.75
N LEU A 50 -1.71 0.31 -5.88
CA LEU A 50 -2.65 -0.31 -6.82
C LEU A 50 -3.39 -1.49 -6.19
N GLY A 51 -2.69 -2.29 -5.37
CA GLY A 51 -3.32 -3.36 -4.59
C GLY A 51 -4.43 -2.83 -3.69
N LEU A 52 -4.19 -1.75 -2.95
CA LEU A 52 -5.20 -1.13 -2.08
C LEU A 52 -6.41 -0.59 -2.85
N LEU A 53 -6.18 0.03 -4.01
CA LEU A 53 -7.25 0.50 -4.91
C LEU A 53 -8.12 -0.66 -5.41
N LEU A 54 -7.49 -1.77 -5.80
CA LEU A 54 -8.18 -2.96 -6.29
C LEU A 54 -8.98 -3.66 -5.18
N GLU A 55 -8.46 -3.71 -3.95
CA GLU A 55 -9.22 -4.20 -2.80
C GLU A 55 -10.48 -3.34 -2.55
N ASP A 56 -10.36 -2.01 -2.63
CA ASP A 56 -11.51 -1.13 -2.46
C ASP A 56 -12.54 -1.29 -3.59
N SER A 57 -12.08 -1.71 -4.77
CA SER A 57 -12.92 -2.03 -5.93
C SER A 57 -13.48 -3.47 -5.91
N GLY A 58 -13.12 -4.29 -4.92
CA GLY A 58 -13.56 -5.69 -4.78
C GLY A 58 -12.78 -6.70 -5.63
N GLU A 59 -11.72 -6.27 -6.31
CA GLU A 59 -10.87 -7.06 -7.21
C GLU A 59 -9.75 -7.79 -6.43
N HIS A 60 -10.14 -8.47 -5.35
CA HIS A 60 -9.21 -9.07 -4.37
C HIS A 60 -8.13 -9.98 -4.97
N PRO A 61 -8.42 -10.91 -5.91
CA PRO A 61 -7.38 -11.75 -6.50
C PRO A 61 -6.33 -10.96 -7.29
N ILE A 62 -6.71 -9.83 -7.87
CA ILE A 62 -5.80 -8.96 -8.64
C ILE A 62 -4.97 -8.12 -7.68
N ALA A 63 -5.58 -7.56 -6.64
CA ALA A 63 -4.88 -6.85 -5.58
C ALA A 63 -3.75 -7.68 -4.97
N MET A 64 -4.02 -8.96 -4.68
CA MET A 64 -3.02 -9.92 -4.18
C MET A 64 -1.80 -10.07 -5.09
N LYS A 65 -1.97 -10.00 -6.42
CA LYS A 65 -0.84 -10.03 -7.36
C LYS A 65 0.02 -8.78 -7.22
N HIS A 66 -0.61 -7.62 -7.04
CA HIS A 66 0.09 -6.34 -6.89
C HIS A 66 0.84 -6.25 -5.56
N PHE A 67 0.27 -6.71 -4.45
CA PHE A 67 1.01 -6.78 -3.19
C PHE A 67 2.21 -7.73 -3.26
N ARG A 68 2.08 -8.88 -3.94
CA ARG A 68 3.21 -9.79 -4.20
C ARG A 68 4.28 -9.16 -5.08
N ALA A 69 3.90 -8.38 -6.09
CA ALA A 69 4.84 -7.65 -6.92
C ALA A 69 5.61 -6.59 -6.12
N ALA A 70 4.94 -5.82 -5.26
CA ALA A 70 5.60 -4.88 -4.36
C ALA A 70 6.62 -5.58 -3.44
N TRP A 71 6.23 -6.72 -2.86
CA TRP A 71 7.10 -7.53 -2.03
C TRP A 71 8.29 -8.13 -2.80
N ALA A 72 8.11 -8.48 -4.07
CA ALA A 72 9.18 -8.99 -4.92
C ALA A 72 10.20 -7.91 -5.32
N LEU A 73 9.73 -6.67 -5.50
CA LEU A 73 10.60 -5.51 -5.78
C LEU A 73 11.44 -5.15 -4.55
N ASP A 74 10.81 -5.14 -3.37
CA ASP A 74 11.51 -4.89 -2.11
C ASP A 74 10.89 -5.70 -0.96
N PRO A 75 11.53 -6.82 -0.56
CA PRO A 75 11.12 -7.61 0.60
C PRO A 75 11.24 -6.87 1.94
N SER A 76 11.94 -5.74 2.01
CA SER A 76 12.05 -4.92 3.21
C SER A 76 10.90 -3.92 3.35
N TYR A 77 10.15 -3.67 2.27
CA TYR A 77 9.02 -2.75 2.26
C TYR A 77 7.84 -3.31 3.07
N LEU A 78 7.77 -2.90 4.33
CA LEU A 78 6.81 -3.38 5.32
C LEU A 78 5.34 -3.27 4.90
N PRO A 79 4.87 -2.21 4.21
CA PRO A 79 3.46 -2.06 3.85
C PRO A 79 2.95 -3.21 2.97
N ALA A 80 3.75 -3.67 1.99
CA ALA A 80 3.38 -4.79 1.14
C ALA A 80 3.19 -6.09 1.96
N ARG A 81 4.08 -6.37 2.92
CA ARG A 81 3.96 -7.52 3.82
C ARG A 81 2.71 -7.46 4.67
N VAL A 82 2.45 -6.29 5.25
CA VAL A 82 1.32 -6.07 6.14
C VAL A 82 0.01 -6.25 5.37
N ASN A 83 -0.10 -5.68 4.17
CA ASN A 83 -1.27 -5.89 3.32
C ASN A 83 -1.40 -7.35 2.90
N LEU A 84 -0.31 -8.04 2.54
CA LEU A 84 -0.37 -9.49 2.24
C LEU A 84 -0.90 -10.32 3.41
N GLU A 85 -0.43 -10.05 4.63
CA GLU A 85 -0.94 -10.73 5.83
C GLU A 85 -2.42 -10.42 6.05
N ILE A 86 -2.81 -9.15 5.94
CA ILE A 86 -4.16 -8.68 6.24
C ILE A 86 -5.16 -9.26 5.26
N TYR A 87 -4.88 -9.15 3.96
CA TYR A 87 -5.77 -9.63 2.89
C TYR A 87 -5.68 -11.14 2.68
N GLY A 88 -4.58 -11.79 3.08
CA GLY A 88 -4.47 -13.25 3.08
C GLY A 88 -5.24 -13.95 4.21
N THR A 89 -5.76 -13.22 5.19
CA THR A 89 -6.50 -13.78 6.33
C THR A 89 -8.00 -13.55 6.19
N PHE A 90 -8.80 -14.49 6.69
CA PHE A 90 -10.28 -14.40 6.71
C PHE A 90 -10.82 -13.34 7.72
N SER A 91 -9.96 -12.52 8.32
CA SER A 91 -10.28 -11.61 9.41
C SER A 91 -10.85 -10.29 8.90
N LYS A 92 -12.16 -10.08 9.06
CA LYS A 92 -12.96 -8.98 8.49
C LYS A 92 -12.56 -7.53 8.85
N CYS A 93 -11.55 -7.28 9.70
CA CYS A 93 -11.13 -5.95 10.13
C CYS A 93 -9.73 -5.64 9.58
N HIS A 94 -9.67 -4.96 8.44
CA HIS A 94 -8.44 -4.77 7.68
C HIS A 94 -7.95 -3.31 7.80
N THR A 95 -6.91 -3.08 8.61
CA THR A 95 -6.16 -1.80 8.59
C THR A 95 -5.32 -1.75 7.33
N ARG A 96 -5.54 -0.75 6.46
CA ARG A 96 -4.78 -0.59 5.20
C ARG A 96 -3.40 -0.01 5.50
N ALA A 97 -2.33 -0.59 4.91
CA ALA A 97 -0.99 -0.03 5.00
C ALA A 97 -0.60 0.66 3.68
N PHE A 98 -0.69 1.99 3.62
CA PHE A 98 -0.24 2.78 2.49
C PHE A 98 1.27 2.99 2.55
N ASP A 99 1.77 3.35 3.74
CA ASP A 99 3.18 3.59 4.01
C ASP A 99 3.65 2.94 5.32
N GLU A 100 4.91 3.18 5.68
CA GLU A 100 5.53 2.59 6.86
C GLU A 100 4.90 3.04 8.19
N ASN A 101 4.30 4.23 8.25
CA ASN A 101 3.69 4.76 9.46
C ASN A 101 2.45 3.96 9.84
N ASP A 102 1.64 3.57 8.85
CA ASP A 102 0.46 2.71 9.05
C ASP A 102 0.87 1.33 9.64
N CYS A 103 2.09 0.87 9.35
CA CYS A 103 2.61 -0.39 9.87
C CYS A 103 3.03 -0.31 11.35
N ILE A 104 3.53 0.84 11.80
CA ILE A 104 3.93 1.07 13.20
C ILE A 104 2.69 1.10 14.10
N GLU A 105 1.63 1.76 13.65
CA GLU A 105 0.36 1.78 14.37
C GLU A 105 -0.21 0.37 14.55
N ASN A 106 -0.15 -0.47 13.51
CA ASN A 106 -0.62 -1.85 13.60
C ASN A 106 0.18 -2.67 14.63
N LYS A 107 1.51 -2.51 14.71
CA LYS A 107 2.34 -3.14 15.75
C LYS A 107 1.96 -2.68 17.16
N ARG A 108 1.67 -1.38 17.35
CA ARG A 108 1.22 -0.83 18.65
C ARG A 108 -0.14 -1.42 19.04
N ILE A 109 -1.06 -1.51 18.10
CA ILE A 109 -2.38 -2.12 18.29
C ILE A 109 -2.23 -3.60 18.65
N ARG A 110 -1.53 -4.41 17.85
CA ARG A 110 -1.32 -5.85 18.14
C ARG A 110 -0.65 -6.09 19.51
N LYS A 111 0.35 -5.30 19.89
CA LYS A 111 0.98 -5.40 21.22
C LYS A 111 0.01 -5.06 22.35
N LYS A 112 -0.83 -4.03 22.18
CA LYS A 112 -1.85 -3.66 23.17
C LYS A 112 -2.87 -4.78 23.43
N TYR A 113 -3.22 -5.54 22.39
CA TYR A 113 -4.20 -6.63 22.48
C TYR A 113 -3.59 -8.02 22.73
N SER A 114 -2.26 -8.15 22.78
CA SER A 114 -1.54 -9.40 23.09
C SER A 114 -1.08 -9.48 24.56
N LEU A 115 -1.37 -8.48 25.38
CA LEU A 115 -0.99 -8.39 26.80
C LEU A 115 -2.18 -8.62 27.75
N ILE A 116 -3.18 -9.38 27.31
CA ILE A 116 -4.34 -9.80 28.12
C ILE A 116 -4.39 -11.33 28.07
#